data_AF-A0A940CDV8-F1
#
_entry.id   AF-A0A940CDV8-F1
#
_cell.length_a   1.000
_cell.length_b   1.000
_cell.length_c   1.000
_cell.angle_alpha   90.00
_cell.angle_beta   90.00
_cell.angle_gamma   90.00
#
_symmetry.space_group_name_H-M   'P 1'
#
loop_
_entity.id
_entity.type
_entity.pdbx_description
1 polymer ?
#
loop_
_entity_poly.entity_id
_entity_poly.type
_entity_poly.pdbx_seq_one_letter_code
_entity_poly.pdbx_strand_id
1 'polypeptide(L)' 'MKVFLLIMGIVCIVACVLSLLFSAFNQYAHRHVLDGSSELFQRLQRRSTIFLITGIVLALLGAACLIIRGRL' A
#
# COMPACT_ATOMS: atom_id res chain seq x y z
N MET A 1 17.05 -16.77 -12.62
CA MET A 1 15.82 -16.73 -11.78
C MET A 1 15.91 -15.79 -10.57
N LYS A 2 17.04 -15.70 -9.85
CA LYS A 2 17.18 -14.83 -8.65
C LYS A 2 16.97 -13.32 -8.90
N VAL A 3 17.30 -12.82 -10.10
CA VAL A 3 17.11 -11.41 -10.49
C VAL A 3 15.63 -11.05 -10.60
N PHE A 4 14.81 -11.95 -11.14
CA PHE A 4 13.36 -11.73 -11.32
C PHE A 4 12.64 -11.56 -9.96
N LEU A 5 13.02 -12.37 -8.97
CA LEU A 5 12.54 -12.25 -7.58
C LEU A 5 12.94 -10.92 -6.92
N LEU A 6 14.11 -10.36 -7.28
CA LEU A 6 14.57 -9.06 -6.78
C LEU A 6 13.67 -7.93 -7.33
N ILE A 7 13.42 -7.97 -8.64
CA ILE A 7 12.60 -6.95 -9.33
C ILE A 7 11.17 -6.97 -8.76
N MET A 8 10.56 -8.15 -8.60
CA MET A 8 9.23 -8.30 -8.00
C MET A 8 9.17 -7.78 -6.56
N GLY A 9 10.20 -8.03 -5.76
CA GLY A 9 10.31 -7.49 -4.40
C GLY A 9 10.37 -5.95 -4.36
N ILE A 10 11.20 -5.34 -5.22
CA ILE A 10 11.32 -3.87 -5.31
C ILE A 10 9.99 -3.26 -5.74
N VAL A 11 9.34 -3.81 -6.77
CA VAL A 11 8.03 -3.31 -7.25
C VAL A 11 6.98 -3.39 -6.14
N CYS A 12 6.96 -4.47 -5.35
CA CYS A 12 6.05 -4.61 -4.21
C CYS A 12 6.31 -3.55 -3.12
N ILE A 13 7.58 -3.29 -2.79
CA ILE A 13 7.96 -2.27 -1.79
C ILE A 13 7.55 -0.87 -2.27
N VAL A 14 7.84 -0.53 -3.52
CA VAL A 14 7.46 0.77 -4.11
C VAL A 14 5.93 0.95 -4.09
N ALA A 15 5.18 -0.08 -4.48
CA ALA A 15 3.71 -0.04 -4.43
C ALA A 15 3.16 0.09 -3.00
N CYS A 16 3.82 -0.53 -2.02
CA CYS A 16 3.48 -0.39 -0.60
C CYS A 16 3.67 1.05 -0.11
N VAL A 17 4.82 1.66 -0.42
CA VAL A 17 5.13 3.05 -0.06
C VAL A 17 4.14 4.03 -0.70
N LEU A 18 3.83 3.85 -1.99
CA LEU A 18 2.83 4.67 -2.68
C LEU A 18 1.44 4.54 -2.04
N SER A 19 1.03 3.32 -1.68
CA SER A 19 -0.27 3.09 -1.04
C SER A 19 -0.38 3.76 0.34
N LEU A 20 0.70 3.74 1.12
CA LEU A 20 0.78 4.43 2.42
C LEU A 20 0.76 5.95 2.26
N LEU A 21 1.50 6.50 1.29
CA LEU A 21 1.47 7.92 0.95
C LEU A 21 0.06 8.37 0.55
N PHE A 22 -0.62 7.61 -0.31
CA PHE A 22 -2.00 7.90 -0.70
C PHE A 22 -2.96 7.88 0.50
N SER A 23 -2.80 6.94 1.42
CA SER A 23 -3.59 6.88 2.66
C SER A 23 -3.36 8.12 3.54
N ALA A 24 -2.09 8.52 3.73
CA ALA A 24 -1.72 9.70 4.51
C ALA A 24 -2.24 10.99 3.87
N PHE A 25 -2.11 11.16 2.56
CA PHE A 25 -2.65 12.30 1.83
C PHE A 25 -4.17 12.37 1.92
N ASN A 26 -4.87 11.23 1.84
CA ASN A 26 -6.33 11.18 2.01
C ASN A 26 -6.75 11.63 3.42
N GLN A 27 -6.03 11.20 4.46
CA GLN A 27 -6.31 11.65 5.83
C GLN A 27 -6.03 13.14 6.02
N TYR A 28 -4.95 13.65 5.43
CA TYR A 28 -4.61 15.07 5.49
C TYR A 28 -5.64 15.93 4.75
N ALA A 29 -6.00 15.56 3.52
CA ALA A 29 -7.05 16.22 2.75
C ALA A 29 -8.39 16.20 3.50
N HIS A 30 -8.71 15.10 4.17
CA HIS A 30 -9.90 15.04 5.01
C HIS A 30 -9.84 16.01 6.20
N ARG A 31 -8.72 16.10 6.92
CA ARG A 31 -8.63 16.97 8.10
C ARG A 31 -8.57 18.46 7.77
N HIS A 32 -8.11 18.84 6.58
CA HIS A 32 -7.81 20.25 6.28
C HIS A 32 -8.56 20.81 5.05
N VAL A 33 -9.15 19.96 4.20
CA VAL A 33 -9.79 20.39 2.94
C VAL A 33 -11.27 20.02 2.88
N LEU A 34 -11.70 18.96 3.56
CA LEU A 34 -13.10 18.49 3.55
C LEU A 34 -13.73 18.70 4.93
N ASP A 35 -14.49 19.80 5.07
CA ASP A 35 -15.30 20.08 6.27
C ASP A 35 -16.36 18.98 6.49
N GLY A 36 -16.05 18.00 7.33
CA GLY A 36 -17.00 17.21 8.12
C GLY A 36 -18.08 16.39 7.39
N SER A 37 -18.06 16.30 6.06
CA SER A 37 -19.04 15.54 5.27
C SER A 37 -18.89 14.02 5.50
N SER A 38 -19.83 13.44 6.25
CA SER A 38 -19.83 12.01 6.60
C SER A 38 -19.90 11.06 5.39
N GLU A 39 -20.53 11.49 4.29
CA GLU A 39 -20.59 10.71 3.05
C GLU A 39 -19.25 10.66 2.32
N LEU A 40 -18.52 11.78 2.29
CA LEU A 40 -17.16 11.83 1.74
C LEU A 40 -16.19 11.03 2.62
N PHE A 41 -16.38 11.06 3.94
CA PHE A 41 -15.59 10.25 4.88
C PHE A 41 -15.71 8.75 4.58
N GLN A 42 -16.92 8.20 4.45
CA GLN A 42 -17.08 6.77 4.17
C GLN A 42 -16.44 6.36 2.84
N ARG A 43 -16.54 7.20 1.80
CA ARG A 43 -15.93 6.92 0.50
C ARG A 43 -14.39 7.02 0.54
N LEU A 44 -13.83 8.03 1.20
CA LEU A 44 -12.38 8.17 1.38
C LEU A 44 -11.80 7.06 2.25
N GLN A 45 -12.47 6.73 3.36
CA GLN A 45 -12.04 5.69 4.26
C GLN A 45 -12.07 4.33 3.58
N ARG A 46 -13.12 4.02 2.80
CA ARG A 46 -13.19 2.76 2.03
C ARG A 46 -12.03 2.66 1.04
N ARG A 47 -11.70 3.74 0.32
CA ARG A 47 -10.53 3.79 -0.57
C ARG A 47 -9.22 3.58 0.20
N SER A 48 -9.04 4.29 1.32
CA SER A 48 -7.86 4.14 2.18
C SER A 48 -7.69 2.71 2.69
N THR A 49 -8.77 2.07 3.14
CA THR A 49 -8.73 0.69 3.63
C THR A 49 -8.37 -0.29 2.51
N ILE A 50 -8.90 -0.10 1.30
CA ILE A 50 -8.52 -0.93 0.13
C ILE A 50 -7.02 -0.78 -0.16
N PHE A 51 -6.48 0.44 -0.19
CA PHE A 51 -5.05 0.66 -0.39
C PHE A 51 -4.19 0.04 0.71
N LEU A 52 -4.64 0.12 1.97
CA LEU A 52 -3.95 -0.48 3.10
C LEU A 52 -3.91 -2.02 3.00
N ILE A 53 -5.05 -2.66 2.71
CA ILE A 53 -5.12 -4.11 2.49
C ILE A 53 -4.22 -4.51 1.31
N THR A 54 -4.29 -3.77 0.20
CA THR A 54 -3.47 -4.04 -1.00
C THR A 54 -1.98 -3.93 -0.67
N GLY A 55 -1.58 -2.90 0.08
CA GLY A 55 -0.21 -2.72 0.56
C GLY A 55 0.28 -3.86 1.46
N ILE A 56 -0.58 -4.38 2.37
CA ILE A 56 -0.26 -5.53 3.22
C ILE A 56 -0.05 -6.80 2.37
N VAL A 57 -0.93 -7.05 1.40
CA VAL A 57 -0.81 -8.22 0.51
C VAL A 57 0.47 -8.15 -0.32
N LEU A 58 0.80 -6.98 -0.88
CA LEU A 58 2.05 -6.76 -1.60
C LEU A 58 3.28 -6.94 -0.70
N ALA A 59 3.23 -6.46 0.55
CA ALA A 59 4.31 -6.66 1.51
C ALA A 59 4.53 -8.14 1.85
N LEU A 60 3.46 -8.91 2.04
CA LEU A 60 3.54 -10.35 2.29
C LEU A 60 4.10 -11.11 1.09
N LEU A 61 3.66 -10.78 -0.13
CA LEU A 61 4.19 -11.38 -1.37
C LEU A 61 5.67 -11.04 -1.58
N GLY A 62 6.07 -9.79 -1.34
CA GLY A 62 7.46 -9.36 -1.39
C GLY A 62 8.34 -10.08 -0.38
N ALA A 63 7.87 -10.21 0.86
CA ALA A 63 8.56 -10.96 1.92
C ALA A 63 8.72 -12.44 1.56
N ALA A 64 7.66 -13.08 1.06
CA ALA A 64 7.71 -14.47 0.60
C ALA A 64 8.73 -14.65 -0.55
N CYS A 65 8.75 -13.74 -1.53
CA CYS A 65 9.74 -13.75 -2.61
C CYS A 65 11.18 -13.65 -2.10
N LEU A 66 11.45 -12.75 -1.14
CA LEU A 66 12.79 -12.58 -0.57
C LEU A 66 13.23 -13.80 0.25
N ILE A 67 12.33 -14.38 1.03
CA ILE A 67 12.60 -15.60 1.82
C ILE A 67 12.91 -16.77 0.89
N ILE A 68 12.12 -16.97 -0.16
CA ILE A 68 12.34 -18.05 -1.15
C ILE A 68 13.68 -17.84 -1.87
N ARG A 69 14.00 -16.61 -2.29
CA ARG A 69 15.29 -16.28 -2.90
C ARG A 69 16.45 -16.57 -1.95
N GLY A 70 16.31 -16.28 -0.64
CA GLY A 70 17.35 -16.51 0.35
C GLY A 70 17.62 -18.00 0.64
N ARG A 71 16.66 -18.89 0.33
CA ARG A 71 16.81 -20.35 0.46
C ARG A 71 17.28 -21.07 -0.82
N LEU A 72 17.25 -20.39 -1.97
CA LEU A 72 17.70 -20.88 -3.30
C LEU A 72 19.14 -20.43 -3.60
#